data_AF-S3ZDN5-F1
#
_entry.id   AF-S3ZDN5-F1
#
_cell.length_a   1.000
_cell.length_b   1.000
_cell.length_c   1.000
_cell.angle_alpha   90.00
_cell.angle_beta   90.00
_cell.angle_gamma   90.00
#
_symmetry.space_group_name_H-M   'P 1'
#
loop_
_entity.id
_entity.type
_entity.pdbx_description
1 polymer ?
#
loop_
_entity_poly.entity_id
_entity_poly.type
_entity_poly.pdbx_seq_one_letter_code
_entity_poly.pdbx_strand_id
1 'polypeptide(L)'
;MLRSGLAALTVALAVGAAWYALRPALRADPAPGPVPRLAHSLPYGLFGLAAGTLATLAGRQDPYAVIVLTLSMGPAEWLLYRYRGLAVAALRASASPAGFRLRAARALLVCVAAYLAPIAASTPLIDTPPAQLLALGAVLWTALLLQAFGVAWSSAALCLGAAATATALPHVSSLPAATAQLAGCTAAASALLAAAVRHLGRPTAHA
;
A
#
# COMPACT_ATOMS: atom_id res chain seq x y z
N MET A 1 17.83 15.41 19.69
CA MET A 1 18.07 16.37 18.58
C MET A 1 18.77 15.73 17.38
N LEU A 2 19.85 14.95 17.56
CA LEU A 2 20.58 14.30 16.46
C LEU A 2 19.71 13.39 15.57
N ARG A 3 18.81 12.59 16.16
CA ARG A 3 17.87 11.71 15.42
C ARG A 3 16.87 12.49 14.54
N SER A 4 16.36 13.61 15.03
CA SER A 4 15.44 14.47 14.26
C SER A 4 16.19 15.19 13.13
N GLY A 5 17.45 15.59 13.38
CA GLY A 5 18.33 16.17 12.38
C GLY A 5 18.65 15.19 11.24
N LEU A 6 18.93 13.92 11.56
CA LEU A 6 19.13 12.87 10.57
C LEU A 6 17.86 12.62 9.73
N ALA A 7 16.68 12.53 10.36
CA ALA A 7 15.43 12.35 9.63
C ALA A 7 15.13 13.54 8.70
N ALA A 8 15.34 14.77 9.17
CA ALA A 8 15.17 15.98 8.35
C ALA A 8 16.19 16.03 7.20
N LEU A 9 17.44 15.64 7.45
CA LEU A 9 18.48 15.55 6.43
C LEU A 9 18.11 14.50 5.36
N THR A 10 17.64 13.33 5.76
CA THR A 10 17.19 12.29 4.81
C THR A 10 16.04 12.78 3.95
N VAL A 11 15.06 13.48 4.53
CA VAL A 11 13.97 14.09 3.77
C VAL A 11 14.50 15.15 2.81
N ALA A 12 15.38 16.05 3.27
CA ALA A 12 15.96 17.10 2.44
C ALA A 12 16.78 16.52 1.28
N LEU A 13 17.58 15.47 1.52
CA LEU A 13 18.35 14.76 0.51
C LEU A 13 17.44 14.03 -0.49
N ALA A 14 16.38 13.38 -0.03
CA ALA A 14 15.42 12.71 -0.90
C ALA A 14 14.67 13.71 -1.80
N VAL A 15 14.23 14.84 -1.25
CA VAL A 15 13.61 15.93 -2.02
C VAL A 15 14.61 16.54 -3.00
N GLY A 16 15.86 16.77 -2.56
CA GLY A 16 16.93 17.28 -3.41
C GLY A 16 17.26 16.35 -4.57
N ALA A 17 17.35 15.04 -4.32
CA ALA A 17 17.57 14.02 -5.33
C ALA A 17 16.39 13.92 -6.30
N ALA A 18 15.16 13.94 -5.79
CA ALA A 18 13.96 13.97 -6.63
C ALA A 18 13.93 15.21 -7.52
N TRP A 19 14.20 16.39 -6.96
CA TRP A 19 14.29 17.64 -7.71
C TRP A 19 15.37 17.58 -8.78
N TYR A 20 16.58 17.11 -8.44
CA TYR A 20 17.68 16.97 -9.38
C TYR A 20 17.31 16.03 -10.54
N ALA A 21 16.65 14.91 -10.26
CA ALA A 21 16.19 13.96 -11.27
C ALA A 21 15.05 14.51 -12.14
N LEU A 22 14.16 15.32 -11.58
CA LEU A 22 13.02 15.93 -12.28
C LEU A 22 13.41 17.17 -13.08
N ARG A 23 14.47 17.88 -12.69
CA ARG A 23 14.89 19.16 -13.27
C ARG A 23 15.10 19.12 -14.80
N PRO A 24 15.70 18.08 -15.40
CA PRO A 24 15.81 17.98 -16.85
C PRO A 24 14.45 17.83 -17.54
N ALA A 25 13.57 16.99 -16.99
CA ALA A 25 12.23 16.77 -17.54
C ALA A 25 11.33 18.01 -17.42
N LEU A 26 11.47 18.78 -16.33
CA LEU A 26 10.75 20.04 -16.14
C LEU A 26 11.23 21.17 -17.06
N ARG A 27 12.45 21.05 -17.62
CA ARG A 27 13.05 22.02 -18.53
C ARG A 27 12.92 21.63 -20.00
N ALA A 28 12.54 20.38 -20.27
CA ALA A 28 12.27 19.93 -21.62
C ALA A 28 10.99 20.59 -22.13
N ASP A 29 10.92 20.85 -23.44
CA ASP A 29 9.69 21.33 -24.05
C ASP A 29 8.58 20.30 -23.83
N PRO A 30 7.36 20.73 -23.46
CA PRO A 30 6.25 19.82 -23.27
C PRO A 30 6.00 19.02 -24.55
N ALA A 31 5.89 17.69 -24.42
CA ALA A 31 5.46 16.86 -25.54
C ALA A 31 4.06 17.30 -26.00
N PRO A 32 3.77 17.31 -27.31
CA PRO A 32 2.43 17.62 -27.82
C PRO A 32 1.40 16.64 -27.25
N GLY A 33 0.38 17.15 -26.57
CA GLY A 33 -0.72 16.34 -26.03
C GLY A 33 -1.35 16.92 -24.77
N PRO A 34 -2.50 16.37 -24.33
CA PRO A 34 -3.15 16.79 -23.10
C PRO A 34 -2.27 16.44 -21.88
N VAL A 35 -1.99 17.44 -21.03
CA VAL A 35 -1.23 17.25 -19.80
C VAL A 35 -2.11 16.51 -18.78
N PRO A 36 -1.64 15.40 -18.17
CA PRO A 36 -2.38 14.74 -17.10
C PRO A 36 -2.59 15.70 -15.94
N ARG A 37 -3.84 15.85 -15.48
CA ARG A 37 -4.14 16.74 -14.34
C ARG A 37 -3.45 16.21 -13.08
N LEU A 38 -2.72 17.08 -12.37
CA LEU A 38 -2.01 16.75 -11.12
C LEU A 38 -2.93 16.07 -10.08
N ALA A 39 -4.21 16.42 -10.08
CA ALA A 39 -5.23 15.79 -9.21
C ALA A 39 -5.34 14.26 -9.37
N HIS A 40 -4.98 13.70 -10.54
CA HIS A 40 -4.93 12.26 -10.75
C HIS A 40 -3.68 11.62 -10.14
N SER A 41 -2.57 12.36 -10.02
CA SER A 41 -1.32 11.88 -9.44
C SER A 41 -1.28 12.02 -7.91
N LEU A 42 -2.03 12.98 -7.36
CA LEU A 42 -2.10 13.27 -5.92
C LEU A 42 -2.38 12.04 -5.02
N PRO A 43 -3.37 11.16 -5.29
CA PRO A 43 -3.64 10.02 -4.42
C PRO A 43 -2.45 9.05 -4.31
N TYR A 44 -1.64 8.90 -5.36
CA TYR A 44 -0.44 8.06 -5.32
C TYR A 44 0.64 8.65 -4.40
N GLY A 45 0.82 9.97 -4.43
CA GLY A 45 1.72 10.67 -3.52
C GLY A 45 1.24 10.58 -2.06
N LEU A 46 -0.05 10.79 -1.81
CA LEU A 46 -0.67 10.66 -0.49
C LEU A 46 -0.55 9.24 0.07
N PHE A 47 -0.78 8.24 -0.77
CA PHE A 47 -0.54 6.84 -0.41
C PHE A 47 0.92 6.60 -0.05
N GLY A 48 1.87 7.08 -0.86
CA GLY A 48 3.30 6.95 -0.59
C GLY A 48 3.70 7.58 0.75
N LEU A 49 3.14 8.75 1.09
CA LEU A 49 3.33 9.40 2.38
C LEU A 49 2.76 8.58 3.55
N ALA A 50 1.55 8.06 3.39
CA ALA A 50 0.92 7.22 4.40
C ALA A 50 1.72 5.91 4.62
N ALA A 51 2.10 5.25 3.54
CA ALA A 51 2.91 4.03 3.56
C ALA A 51 4.28 4.27 4.22
N GLY A 52 4.97 5.34 3.82
CA GLY A 52 6.25 5.74 4.42
C GLY A 52 6.13 6.07 5.91
N THR A 53 5.05 6.72 6.32
CA THR A 53 4.77 7.01 7.74
C THR A 53 4.58 5.72 8.53
N LEU A 54 3.73 4.81 8.06
CA LEU A 54 3.47 3.53 8.71
C LEU A 54 4.71 2.63 8.79
N ALA A 55 5.49 2.56 7.70
CA ALA A 55 6.76 1.83 7.68
C ALA A 55 7.80 2.44 8.63
N THR A 56 7.85 3.78 8.72
CA THR A 56 8.73 4.48 9.66
C THR A 56 8.33 4.20 11.11
N LEU A 57 7.04 4.17 11.43
CA LEU A 57 6.56 3.81 12.77
C LEU A 57 6.92 2.36 13.13
N ALA A 58 6.76 1.42 12.20
CA ALA A 58 7.22 0.05 12.39
C ALA A 58 8.76 -0.01 12.59
N GLY A 59 9.52 0.67 11.73
CA GLY A 59 10.99 0.73 11.79
C GLY A 59 11.55 1.37 13.06
N ARG A 60 10.80 2.27 13.69
CA ARG A 60 11.16 2.85 14.99
C ARG A 60 11.05 1.86 16.14
N GLN A 61 10.18 0.87 16.02
CA GLN A 61 10.07 -0.22 16.98
C GLN A 61 11.16 -1.26 16.70
N ASP A 62 11.34 -1.59 15.42
CA ASP A 62 12.31 -2.58 14.98
C ASP A 62 12.78 -2.25 13.53
N PRO A 63 14.04 -1.87 13.33
CA PRO A 63 14.58 -1.54 12.01
C PRO A 63 14.46 -2.69 10.99
N TYR A 64 14.47 -3.96 11.44
CA TYR A 64 14.36 -5.11 10.54
C TYR A 64 12.97 -5.20 9.90
N ALA A 65 11.93 -4.62 10.51
CA ALA A 65 10.61 -4.53 9.89
C ALA A 65 10.65 -3.80 8.54
N VAL A 66 11.45 -2.73 8.43
CA VAL A 66 11.59 -1.97 7.16
C VAL A 66 12.32 -2.81 6.12
N ILE A 67 13.34 -3.58 6.53
CA ILE A 67 14.07 -4.48 5.64
C ILE A 67 13.13 -5.56 5.11
N VAL A 68 12.36 -6.21 5.98
CA VAL A 68 11.35 -7.21 5.60
C VAL A 68 10.34 -6.63 4.61
N LEU A 69 9.78 -5.45 4.90
CA LEU A 69 8.82 -4.78 4.01
C LEU A 69 9.43 -4.40 2.67
N THR A 70 10.71 -4.03 2.64
CA THR A 70 11.43 -3.71 1.41
C THR A 70 11.64 -4.96 0.57
N LEU A 71 12.11 -6.04 1.18
CA LEU A 71 12.31 -7.33 0.50
C LEU A 71 10.98 -7.93 0.01
N SER A 72 9.88 -7.70 0.74
CA SER A 72 8.55 -8.17 0.32
C SER A 72 7.99 -7.42 -0.90
N MET A 73 8.59 -6.30 -1.33
CA MET A 73 8.16 -5.58 -2.54
C MET A 73 8.33 -6.40 -3.82
N GLY A 74 9.35 -7.25 -3.93
CA GLY A 74 9.51 -8.15 -5.09
C GLY A 74 8.35 -9.14 -5.23
N PRO A 75 8.06 -9.94 -4.18
CA PRO A 75 6.86 -10.78 -4.14
C PRO A 75 5.56 -9.99 -4.33
N ALA A 76 5.46 -8.76 -3.81
CA ALA A 76 4.28 -7.92 -3.99
C ALA A 76 3.98 -7.68 -5.48
N GLU A 77 4.97 -7.19 -6.23
CA GLU A 77 4.83 -6.87 -7.66
C GLU A 77 4.51 -8.12 -8.49
N TRP A 78 5.21 -9.22 -8.21
CA TRP A 78 4.94 -10.50 -8.88
C TRP A 78 3.49 -10.96 -8.65
N LEU A 79 2.97 -10.82 -7.43
CA LEU A 79 1.59 -11.19 -7.10
C LEU A 79 0.56 -10.23 -7.69
N LEU A 80 0.87 -8.94 -7.84
CA LEU A 80 0.01 -8.00 -8.56
C LEU A 80 -0.14 -8.43 -10.02
N TYR A 81 0.97 -8.78 -10.68
CA TYR A 81 0.95 -9.32 -12.04
C TYR A 81 0.16 -10.63 -12.13
N ARG A 82 0.40 -11.55 -11.18
CA ARG A 82 -0.31 -12.84 -11.11
C ARG A 82 -1.81 -12.65 -10.93
N TYR A 83 -2.24 -11.74 -10.05
CA TYR A 83 -3.64 -11.44 -9.82
C TYR A 83 -4.32 -10.91 -11.08
N ARG A 84 -3.67 -10.00 -11.83
CA ARG A 84 -4.19 -9.50 -13.12
C ARG A 84 -4.45 -10.65 -14.09
N GLY A 85 -3.50 -11.57 -14.23
CA GLY A 85 -3.67 -12.77 -15.06
C GLY A 85 -4.82 -13.66 -14.60
N LEU A 86 -4.93 -13.92 -13.30
CA LEU A 86 -6.00 -14.71 -12.71
C LEU A 86 -7.38 -14.05 -12.87
N ALA A 87 -7.47 -12.72 -12.73
CA ALA A 87 -8.69 -11.97 -12.93
C ALA A 87 -9.18 -12.05 -14.38
N VAL A 88 -8.28 -11.94 -15.37
CA VAL A 88 -8.60 -12.12 -16.79
C VAL A 88 -9.04 -13.55 -17.08
N ALA A 89 -8.35 -14.55 -16.53
CA ALA A 89 -8.76 -15.96 -16.68
C ALA A 89 -10.14 -16.22 -16.04
N ALA A 90 -10.41 -15.62 -14.87
CA ALA A 90 -11.70 -15.70 -14.21
C ALA A 90 -12.81 -15.03 -15.02
N LEU A 91 -12.54 -13.89 -15.66
CA LEU A 91 -13.49 -13.24 -16.59
C LEU A 91 -13.84 -14.18 -17.74
N ARG A 92 -12.82 -14.74 -18.43
CA ARG A 92 -13.02 -15.64 -19.58
C ARG A 92 -13.79 -16.92 -19.24
N ALA A 93 -13.59 -17.44 -18.02
CA ALA A 93 -14.23 -18.69 -17.60
C ALA A 93 -15.65 -18.50 -17.02
N SER A 94 -16.08 -17.27 -16.73
CA SER A 94 -17.32 -17.01 -15.97
C SER A 94 -18.49 -16.67 -16.89
N ALA A 95 -19.56 -17.45 -16.80
CA ALA A 95 -20.82 -17.19 -17.50
C ALA A 95 -21.78 -16.27 -16.73
N SER A 96 -21.48 -15.94 -15.46
CA SER A 96 -22.32 -15.08 -14.62
C SER A 96 -21.50 -14.05 -13.83
N PRO A 97 -22.05 -12.86 -13.54
CA PRO A 97 -21.38 -11.85 -12.72
C PRO A 97 -21.05 -12.35 -11.30
N ALA A 98 -21.93 -13.15 -10.69
CA ALA A 98 -21.69 -13.73 -9.37
C ALA A 98 -20.54 -14.76 -9.40
N GLY A 99 -20.47 -15.59 -10.43
CA GLY A 99 -19.39 -16.55 -10.63
C GLY A 99 -18.04 -15.85 -10.83
N PHE A 100 -18.02 -14.75 -11.58
CA PHE A 100 -16.82 -13.92 -11.72
C PHE A 100 -16.39 -13.32 -10.37
N ARG A 101 -17.32 -12.70 -9.63
CA ARG A 101 -17.04 -12.12 -8.29
C ARG A 101 -16.41 -13.13 -7.35
N LEU A 102 -16.96 -14.34 -7.28
CA LEU A 102 -16.45 -15.38 -6.38
C LEU A 102 -15.03 -15.81 -6.77
N ARG A 103 -14.77 -16.00 -8.07
CA ARG A 103 -13.43 -16.39 -8.55
C ARG A 103 -12.40 -15.28 -8.38
N ALA A 104 -12.77 -14.04 -8.66
CA ALA A 104 -11.92 -12.87 -8.45
C ALA A 104 -11.61 -12.66 -6.95
N ALA A 105 -12.61 -12.84 -6.08
CA ALA A 105 -12.41 -12.78 -4.62
C ALA A 105 -11.52 -13.93 -4.13
N ARG A 106 -11.69 -15.15 -4.64
CA ARG A 106 -10.82 -16.29 -4.31
C ARG A 106 -9.38 -16.03 -4.75
N ALA A 107 -9.17 -15.54 -5.98
CA ALA A 107 -7.84 -15.17 -6.46
C ALA A 107 -7.21 -14.08 -5.58
N LEU A 108 -8.01 -13.10 -5.14
CA LEU A 108 -7.55 -12.04 -4.25
C LEU A 108 -7.07 -12.62 -2.92
N LEU A 109 -7.89 -13.46 -2.28
CA LEU A 109 -7.53 -14.09 -1.01
C LEU A 109 -6.26 -14.94 -1.12
N VAL A 110 -6.12 -15.71 -2.20
CA VAL A 110 -4.90 -16.50 -2.46
C VAL A 110 -3.69 -15.60 -2.63
N CYS A 111 -3.79 -14.52 -3.40
CA CYS A 111 -2.67 -13.60 -3.61
C CYS A 111 -2.29 -12.86 -2.32
N VAL A 112 -3.26 -12.40 -1.52
CA VAL A 112 -2.99 -11.78 -0.21
C VAL A 112 -2.31 -12.78 0.71
N ALA A 113 -2.83 -14.01 0.83
CA ALA A 113 -2.23 -15.03 1.67
C ALA A 113 -0.80 -15.38 1.22
N ALA A 114 -0.59 -15.53 -0.09
CA ALA A 114 0.73 -15.78 -0.67
C ALA A 114 1.71 -14.63 -0.43
N TYR A 115 1.22 -13.38 -0.44
CA TYR A 115 2.02 -12.20 -0.12
C TYR A 115 2.41 -12.14 1.36
N LEU A 116 1.47 -12.47 2.24
CA LEU A 116 1.68 -12.44 3.69
C LEU A 116 2.55 -13.59 4.19
N ALA A 117 2.62 -14.71 3.47
CA ALA A 117 3.45 -15.87 3.84
C ALA A 117 4.94 -15.57 4.05
N PRO A 118 5.68 -14.92 3.11
CA PRO A 118 7.08 -14.56 3.35
C PRO A 118 7.26 -13.55 4.47
N ILE A 119 6.29 -12.63 4.67
CA ILE A 119 6.31 -11.70 5.80
C ILE A 119 6.16 -12.48 7.11
N ALA A 120 5.20 -13.40 7.20
CA ALA A 120 5.01 -14.26 8.36
C ALA A 120 6.26 -15.10 8.67
N ALA A 121 6.90 -15.66 7.63
CA ALA A 121 8.11 -16.46 7.77
C ALA A 121 9.31 -15.66 8.33
N SER A 122 9.32 -14.34 8.15
CA SER A 122 10.36 -13.46 8.70
C SER A 122 10.14 -13.08 10.16
N THR A 123 8.93 -13.30 10.70
CA THR A 123 8.57 -12.87 12.06
C THR A 123 9.40 -13.50 13.18
N PRO A 124 9.91 -14.74 13.10
CA PRO A 124 10.82 -15.27 14.12
C PRO A 124 12.20 -14.61 14.16
N LEU A 125 12.53 -13.81 13.13
CA LEU A 125 13.84 -13.16 12.99
C LEU A 125 13.84 -11.70 13.50
N ILE A 126 12.69 -11.22 13.97
CA ILE A 126 12.45 -9.82 14.29
C ILE A 126 11.65 -9.70 15.60
N ASP A 127 11.76 -8.57 16.28
CA ASP A 127 11.07 -8.32 17.56
C ASP A 127 9.67 -7.72 17.35
N THR A 128 9.33 -7.39 16.11
CA THR A 128 8.01 -6.84 15.75
C THR A 128 6.91 -7.88 15.92
N PRO A 129 5.79 -7.54 16.62
CA PRO A 129 4.64 -8.42 16.70
C PRO A 129 4.13 -8.86 15.32
N PRO A 130 3.97 -10.18 15.06
CA PRO A 130 3.57 -10.70 13.74
C PRO A 130 2.32 -10.04 13.17
N ALA A 131 1.30 -9.87 14.02
CA ALA A 131 0.02 -9.29 13.62
C ALA A 131 0.16 -7.86 13.08
N GLN A 132 1.07 -7.06 13.66
CA GLN A 132 1.28 -5.67 13.25
C GLN A 132 1.93 -5.62 11.86
N LEU A 133 2.95 -6.44 11.63
CA LEU A 133 3.65 -6.47 10.35
C LEU A 133 2.77 -7.05 9.23
N LEU A 134 1.99 -8.09 9.55
CA LEU A 134 1.04 -8.69 8.61
C LEU A 134 -0.10 -7.73 8.26
N ALA A 135 -0.66 -7.02 9.24
CA ALA A 135 -1.70 -6.01 9.00
C ALA A 135 -1.16 -4.87 8.12
N LEU A 136 0.05 -4.37 8.41
CA LEU A 136 0.70 -3.36 7.59
C LEU A 136 0.95 -3.87 6.17
N GLY A 137 1.51 -5.07 6.01
CA GLY A 137 1.69 -5.70 4.70
C GLY A 137 0.37 -5.79 3.92
N ALA A 138 -0.70 -6.26 4.56
CA ALA A 138 -2.02 -6.38 3.95
C ALA A 138 -2.57 -5.03 3.46
N VAL A 139 -2.39 -3.96 4.25
CA VAL A 139 -2.74 -2.59 3.83
C VAL A 139 -1.98 -2.19 2.58
N LEU A 140 -0.64 -2.31 2.61
CA LEU A 140 0.22 -1.84 1.53
C LEU A 140 -0.08 -2.57 0.22
N TRP A 141 -0.13 -3.90 0.26
CA TRP A 141 -0.35 -4.70 -0.95
C TRP A 141 -1.76 -4.49 -1.52
N THR A 142 -2.79 -4.47 -0.68
CA THR A 142 -4.18 -4.29 -1.16
C THR A 142 -4.41 -2.87 -1.70
N ALA A 143 -3.79 -1.86 -1.09
CA ALA A 143 -3.84 -0.48 -1.59
C ALA A 143 -3.14 -0.34 -2.94
N LEU A 144 -1.94 -0.93 -3.10
CA LEU A 144 -1.23 -0.97 -4.39
C LEU A 144 -2.06 -1.68 -5.47
N LEU A 145 -2.71 -2.79 -5.11
CA LEU A 145 -3.61 -3.50 -6.01
C LEU A 145 -4.75 -2.58 -6.47
N LEU A 146 -5.47 -1.97 -5.54
CA LEU A 146 -6.57 -1.05 -5.86
C LEU A 146 -6.12 0.12 -6.74
N GLN A 147 -4.93 0.67 -6.48
CA GLN A 147 -4.31 1.71 -7.31
C GLN A 147 -4.01 1.25 -8.72
N ALA A 148 -3.49 0.02 -8.88
CA ALA A 148 -3.23 -0.58 -10.19
C ALA A 148 -4.51 -0.83 -11.01
N PHE A 149 -5.68 -0.85 -10.35
CA PHE A 149 -7.01 -0.94 -10.97
C PHE A 149 -7.78 0.39 -10.95
N GLY A 150 -7.11 1.52 -10.72
CA GLY A 150 -7.70 2.86 -10.84
C GLY A 150 -8.47 3.36 -9.62
N VAL A 151 -8.49 2.61 -8.51
CA VAL A 151 -9.17 2.99 -7.25
C VAL A 151 -8.16 3.68 -6.31
N ALA A 152 -7.54 4.76 -6.78
CA ALA A 152 -6.44 5.40 -6.08
C ALA A 152 -6.88 6.27 -4.88
N TRP A 153 -8.01 6.99 -5.00
CA TRP A 153 -8.46 7.88 -3.94
C TRP A 153 -8.92 7.14 -2.68
N SER A 154 -9.75 6.11 -2.83
CA SER A 154 -10.23 5.33 -1.68
C SER A 154 -9.09 4.61 -0.98
N SER A 155 -8.13 4.07 -1.73
CA SER A 155 -6.96 3.41 -1.13
C SER A 155 -6.07 4.41 -0.39
N ALA A 156 -5.77 5.57 -0.99
CA ALA A 156 -5.01 6.63 -0.34
C ALA A 156 -5.70 7.12 0.95
N ALA A 157 -7.02 7.35 0.92
CA ALA A 157 -7.78 7.81 2.08
C ALA A 157 -7.74 6.79 3.24
N LEU A 158 -7.89 5.50 2.96
CA LEU A 158 -7.82 4.44 3.97
C LEU A 158 -6.40 4.31 4.56
N CYS A 159 -5.36 4.40 3.73
CA CYS A 159 -3.98 4.40 4.21
C CYS A 159 -3.66 5.63 5.05
N LEU A 160 -4.13 6.82 4.64
CA LEU A 160 -3.99 8.06 5.43
C LEU A 160 -4.72 7.94 6.77
N GLY A 161 -5.92 7.37 6.79
CA GLY A 161 -6.65 7.08 8.02
C GLY A 161 -5.84 6.17 8.96
N ALA A 162 -5.28 5.08 8.44
CA ALA A 162 -4.40 4.21 9.22
C ALA A 162 -3.16 4.97 9.76
N ALA A 163 -2.48 5.76 8.94
CA ALA A 163 -1.34 6.56 9.37
C ALA A 163 -1.73 7.61 10.43
N ALA A 164 -2.87 8.28 10.26
CA ALA A 164 -3.41 9.23 11.24
C ALA A 164 -3.74 8.54 12.57
N THR A 165 -4.38 7.37 12.54
CA THR A 165 -4.64 6.60 13.78
C THR A 165 -3.36 6.16 14.46
N ALA A 166 -2.37 5.67 13.72
CA ALA A 166 -1.09 5.23 14.27
C ALA A 166 -0.26 6.37 14.88
N THR A 167 -0.42 7.61 14.38
CA THR A 167 0.32 8.79 14.84
C THR A 167 -0.41 9.58 15.92
N ALA A 168 -1.72 9.81 15.76
CA ALA A 168 -2.49 10.68 16.66
C ALA A 168 -2.98 9.95 17.91
N LEU A 169 -3.46 8.70 17.78
CA LEU A 169 -4.13 7.99 18.86
C LEU A 169 -3.24 7.81 20.12
N PRO A 170 -1.93 7.55 20.02
CA PRO A 170 -1.06 7.47 21.20
C PRO A 170 -0.90 8.79 21.98
N HIS A 171 -1.25 9.93 21.37
CA HIS A 171 -1.17 11.25 22.01
C HIS A 171 -2.50 11.70 22.63
N VAL A 172 -3.62 11.20 22.11
CA VAL A 172 -4.98 11.55 22.59
C VAL A 172 -5.61 10.45 23.48
N SER A 173 -4.94 9.32 23.59
CA SER A 173 -5.36 8.19 24.43
C SER A 173 -4.14 7.55 25.10
N SER A 174 -4.36 6.70 26.10
CA SER A 174 -3.31 5.90 26.75
C SER A 174 -2.91 4.65 25.95
N LEU A 175 -3.32 4.54 24.67
CA LEU A 175 -3.00 3.38 23.84
C LEU A 175 -1.52 3.37 23.42
N PRO A 176 -0.81 2.24 23.56
CA PRO A 176 0.54 2.08 23.02
C PRO A 176 0.57 2.28 21.51
N ALA A 177 1.66 2.87 21.00
CA ALA A 177 1.84 3.15 19.56
C ALA A 177 1.69 1.90 18.67
N ALA A 178 2.21 0.74 19.13
CA ALA A 178 2.05 -0.54 18.43
C ALA A 178 0.58 -0.95 18.30
N THR A 179 -0.20 -0.79 19.38
CA THR A 179 -1.64 -1.12 19.40
C THR A 179 -2.43 -0.19 18.51
N ALA A 180 -2.15 1.12 18.54
CA ALA A 180 -2.78 2.10 17.67
C ALA A 180 -2.51 1.80 16.18
N GLN A 181 -1.26 1.46 15.84
CA GLN A 181 -0.89 1.08 14.48
C GLN A 181 -1.56 -0.22 14.05
N LEU A 182 -1.58 -1.26 14.89
CA LEU A 182 -2.25 -2.52 14.59
C LEU A 182 -3.75 -2.30 14.35
N ALA A 183 -4.43 -1.54 15.21
CA ALA A 183 -5.85 -1.24 15.07
C ALA A 183 -6.14 -0.49 13.75
N GLY A 184 -5.38 0.58 13.47
CA GLY A 184 -5.50 1.35 12.23
C GLY A 184 -5.25 0.51 10.97
N CYS A 185 -4.18 -0.29 10.97
CA CYS A 185 -3.84 -1.15 9.84
C CYS A 185 -4.87 -2.27 9.65
N THR A 186 -5.39 -2.86 10.72
CA THR A 186 -6.39 -3.94 10.63
C THR A 186 -7.71 -3.42 10.08
N ALA A 187 -8.16 -2.25 10.55
CA ALA A 187 -9.35 -1.58 10.05
C ALA A 187 -9.20 -1.21 8.56
N ALA A 188 -8.07 -0.60 8.19
CA ALA A 188 -7.79 -0.24 6.81
C ALA A 188 -7.67 -1.47 5.90
N ALA A 189 -6.96 -2.53 6.31
CA ALA A 189 -6.82 -3.77 5.54
C ALA A 189 -8.19 -4.39 5.26
N SER A 190 -9.07 -4.45 6.28
CA SER A 190 -10.43 -4.97 6.13
C SER A 190 -11.25 -4.14 5.15
N ALA A 191 -11.20 -2.81 5.28
CA ALA A 191 -11.90 -1.89 4.38
C ALA A 191 -11.36 -1.96 2.93
N LEU A 192 -10.05 -2.07 2.76
CA LEU A 192 -9.39 -2.21 1.46
C LEU A 192 -9.74 -3.54 0.80
N LEU A 193 -9.75 -4.65 1.54
CA LEU A 193 -10.17 -5.97 1.02
C LEU A 193 -11.64 -5.94 0.60
N ALA A 194 -12.52 -5.34 1.42
CA ALA A 194 -13.93 -5.17 1.07
C ALA A 194 -14.09 -4.28 -0.19
N ALA A 195 -13.29 -3.21 -0.32
CA ALA A 195 -13.26 -2.39 -1.52
C ALA A 195 -12.76 -3.19 -2.74
N ALA A 196 -11.69 -3.96 -2.61
CA ALA A 196 -11.13 -4.80 -3.67
C ALA A 196 -12.15 -5.82 -4.17
N VAL A 197 -12.83 -6.55 -3.28
CA VAL A 197 -13.89 -7.49 -3.67
C VAL A 197 -15.04 -6.79 -4.40
N ARG A 198 -15.43 -5.58 -3.95
CA ARG A 198 -16.51 -4.81 -4.59
C ARG A 198 -16.14 -4.26 -5.95
N HIS A 199 -14.94 -3.71 -6.12
CA HIS A 199 -14.49 -3.06 -7.35
C HIS A 199 -14.00 -4.07 -8.39
N LEU A 200 -13.17 -5.03 -7.99
CA LEU A 200 -12.56 -6.01 -8.90
C LEU A 200 -13.53 -7.11 -9.33
N GLY A 201 -14.57 -7.35 -8.53
CA GLY A 201 -15.64 -8.29 -8.86
C GLY A 201 -16.71 -7.72 -9.81
N ARG A 202 -16.69 -6.41 -10.12
CA ARG A 202 -17.62 -5.85 -11.10
C ARG A 202 -17.02 -6.05 -12.50
N PRO A 203 -17.69 -6.78 -13.41
CA PRO A 203 -17.32 -6.77 -14.82
C PRO A 203 -17.64 -5.36 -15.34
N THR A 204 -16.70 -4.44 -15.14
CA THR A 204 -16.79 -3.12 -15.73
C THR A 204 -16.32 -3.29 -17.17
N ALA A 205 -17.22 -3.02 -18.12
CA ALA A 205 -16.78 -2.66 -19.46
C ALA A 205 -15.85 -1.46 -19.25
N HIS A 206 -14.55 -1.62 -19.50
CA HIS A 206 -13.68 -0.48 -19.71
C HIS A 206 -14.22 0.20 -20.96
N ALA A 207 -15.03 1.25 -20.76
CA ALA A 207 -15.53 2.14 -21.79
C ALA A 207 -14.47 3.20 -22.10
#